data_AF-A0A060BTJ4-F1
#
_entry.id   AF-A0A060BTJ4-F1
#
_cell.length_a   1.000
_cell.length_b   1.000
_cell.length_c   1.000
_cell.angle_alpha   90.00
_cell.angle_beta   90.00
_cell.angle_gamma   90.00
#
_symmetry.space_group_name_H-M   'P 1'
#
loop_
_entity.id
_entity.type
_entity.pdbx_description
1 polymer ?
#
loop_
_entity_poly.entity_id
_entity_poly.type
_entity_poly.pdbx_seq_one_letter_code
_entity_poly.pdbx_strand_id
1 'polypeptide(L)'
;QKSTLYPFIRNAVAAMDYGGVFFNKHFSKDGVKGTLRKTTDAFQIATSVLYQSGIQHFGITPNNLTEQPEFILDFLKKVPTVWDETRFIDGYPGKYCVLARRYGNQWY
;
A
#
# COMPACT_ATOMS: atom_id res chain seq x y z
N GLN A 1 -13.60 -1.39 3.59
CA GLN A 1 -14.07 -2.69 4.12
C GLN A 1 -13.36 -3.89 3.48
N LYS A 2 -13.35 -4.05 2.14
CA LYS A 2 -12.65 -5.19 1.51
C LYS A 2 -11.13 -5.20 1.73
N SER A 3 -10.51 -4.03 1.73
CA SER A 3 -9.07 -3.85 1.92
C SER A 3 -8.54 -4.44 3.24
N THR A 4 -9.33 -4.41 4.31
CA THR A 4 -8.98 -4.93 5.63
C THR A 4 -9.31 -6.42 5.78
N LEU A 5 -9.59 -7.13 4.68
CA LEU A 5 -9.74 -8.59 4.66
C LEU A 5 -8.50 -9.26 4.07
N TYR A 6 -7.86 -8.65 3.06
CA TYR A 6 -6.76 -9.29 2.32
C TYR A 6 -5.62 -9.80 3.20
N PRO A 7 -5.13 -9.05 4.22
CA PRO A 7 -4.05 -9.54 5.09
C PRO A 7 -4.43 -10.78 5.91
N PHE A 8 -5.73 -11.05 6.11
CA PHE A 8 -6.22 -12.19 6.89
C PHE A 8 -6.55 -13.41 6.03
N ILE A 9 -6.78 -13.23 4.72
CA ILE A 9 -7.20 -14.32 3.83
C ILE A 9 -6.25 -14.46 2.64
N ARG A 10 -6.42 -13.65 1.59
CA ARG A 10 -5.75 -13.84 0.30
C ARG A 10 -4.26 -13.67 0.43
N ASN A 11 -3.82 -12.66 1.17
CA ASN A 11 -2.41 -12.32 1.29
C ASN A 11 -1.72 -13.05 2.47
N ALA A 12 -2.49 -13.68 3.36
CA ALA A 12 -1.95 -14.54 4.40
C ALA A 12 -1.34 -15.84 3.83
N VAL A 13 -1.91 -16.35 2.73
CA VAL A 13 -1.50 -17.65 2.16
C VAL A 13 -0.60 -17.54 0.93
N ALA A 14 -0.52 -16.37 0.28
CA ALA A 14 0.30 -16.17 -0.90
C ALA A 14 0.54 -14.69 -1.21
N ALA A 15 1.61 -14.41 -1.97
CA ALA A 15 1.87 -13.11 -2.56
C ALA A 15 0.67 -12.60 -3.38
N MET A 16 0.42 -11.30 -3.33
CA MET A 16 -0.70 -10.63 -3.99
C MET A 16 -0.22 -9.32 -4.60
N ASP A 17 -0.05 -9.29 -5.92
CA ASP A 17 0.13 -8.03 -6.64
C ASP A 17 -1.22 -7.31 -6.74
N TYR A 18 -1.49 -6.47 -5.75
CA TYR A 18 -2.72 -5.67 -5.67
C TYR A 18 -2.67 -4.43 -6.58
N GLY A 19 -1.48 -4.00 -7.00
CA GLY A 19 -1.31 -2.75 -7.73
C GLY A 19 -1.65 -1.51 -6.88
N GLY A 20 -1.25 -1.47 -5.60
CA GLY A 20 -1.63 -0.42 -4.64
C GLY A 20 -0.92 0.93 -4.82
N VAL A 21 -1.02 1.81 -3.82
CA VAL A 21 -0.38 3.14 -3.79
C VAL A 21 -0.88 4.09 -4.90
N PHE A 22 -2.18 4.40 -4.88
CA PHE A 22 -2.79 5.37 -5.80
C PHE A 22 -2.88 6.77 -5.17
N PHE A 23 -2.21 7.77 -5.75
CA PHE A 23 -2.31 9.15 -5.26
C PHE A 23 -3.39 9.98 -5.97
N ASN A 24 -3.67 9.71 -7.24
CA ASN A 24 -4.74 10.41 -7.95
C ASN A 24 -6.09 10.19 -7.27
N LYS A 25 -6.87 11.27 -7.15
CA LYS A 25 -8.22 11.22 -6.58
C LYS A 25 -9.20 10.59 -7.55
N HIS A 26 -9.10 10.86 -8.83
CA HIS A 26 -9.90 10.21 -9.85
C HIS A 26 -9.05 9.28 -10.70
N PHE A 27 -9.58 8.10 -11.03
CA PHE A 27 -8.94 7.15 -11.92
C PHE A 27 -9.23 7.49 -13.39
N SER A 28 -8.64 8.60 -13.82
CA SER A 28 -8.61 9.07 -15.19
C SER A 28 -7.28 9.76 -15.47
N LYS A 29 -6.91 9.83 -16.75
CA LYS A 29 -5.65 10.47 -17.17
C LYS A 29 -5.65 11.98 -16.89
N ASP A 30 -6.81 12.62 -16.99
CA ASP A 30 -7.02 14.04 -16.74
C ASP A 30 -7.30 14.35 -15.26
N GLY A 31 -7.57 13.34 -14.41
CA GLY A 31 -7.81 13.51 -12.98
C GLY A 31 -9.15 14.15 -12.62
N VAL A 32 -10.03 14.38 -13.61
CA VAL A 32 -11.32 15.07 -13.44
C VAL A 32 -12.50 14.11 -13.48
N LYS A 33 -12.44 13.07 -14.33
CA LYS A 33 -13.55 12.13 -14.54
C LYS A 33 -13.24 10.74 -13.98
N GLY A 34 -14.23 9.85 -13.98
CA GLY A 34 -14.05 8.45 -13.60
C GLY A 34 -14.19 8.20 -12.10
N THR A 35 -13.78 7.00 -11.67
CA THR A 35 -14.00 6.55 -10.28
C THR A 35 -13.19 7.38 -9.29
N LEU A 36 -13.88 7.94 -8.30
CA LEU A 36 -13.25 8.63 -7.17
C LEU A 36 -12.67 7.62 -6.17
N ARG A 37 -11.38 7.76 -5.87
CA ARG A 37 -10.68 7.05 -4.79
C ARG A 37 -11.29 7.44 -3.45
N LYS A 38 -11.69 6.42 -2.68
CA LYS A 38 -12.35 6.58 -1.37
C LYS A 38 -11.39 6.48 -0.17
N THR A 39 -10.09 6.32 -0.41
CA THR A 39 -9.07 6.16 0.62
C THR A 39 -8.13 7.35 0.65
N THR A 40 -7.50 7.58 1.80
CA THR A 40 -6.51 8.67 1.98
C THR A 40 -5.14 8.28 1.42
N ASP A 41 -4.25 9.25 1.28
CA ASP A 41 -2.86 9.00 0.85
C ASP A 41 -2.10 8.15 1.88
N ALA A 42 -2.29 8.44 3.17
CA ALA A 42 -1.74 7.62 4.25
C ALA A 42 -2.21 6.16 4.17
N PHE A 43 -3.49 5.92 3.84
CA PHE A 43 -3.99 4.57 3.62
C PHE A 43 -3.29 3.90 2.43
N GLN A 44 -3.09 4.63 1.34
CA GLN A 44 -2.42 4.11 0.14
C GLN A 44 -0.96 3.78 0.40
N ILE A 45 -0.24 4.63 1.14
CA ILE A 45 1.12 4.35 1.59
C ILE A 45 1.16 3.11 2.47
N ALA A 46 0.21 2.96 3.42
CA ALA A 46 0.12 1.76 4.23
C ALA A 46 -0.06 0.48 3.39
N THR A 47 -0.69 0.55 2.21
CA THR A 47 -0.85 -0.64 1.35
C THR A 47 0.48 -1.20 0.83
N SER A 48 1.55 -0.40 0.72
CA SER A 48 2.86 -0.92 0.29
C SER A 48 3.48 -1.88 1.32
N VAL A 49 3.12 -1.70 2.61
CA VAL A 49 3.56 -2.56 3.71
C VAL A 49 2.53 -3.65 4.00
N LEU A 50 1.23 -3.34 3.98
CA LEU A 50 0.18 -4.31 4.27
C LEU A 50 0.12 -5.45 3.25
N TYR A 51 0.22 -5.12 1.95
CA TYR A 51 0.04 -6.09 0.88
C TYR A 51 1.39 -6.60 0.39
N GLN A 52 1.70 -7.85 0.73
CA GLN A 52 2.93 -8.52 0.35
C GLN A 52 2.89 -8.97 -1.10
N SER A 53 3.91 -8.59 -1.87
CA SER A 53 4.25 -9.19 -3.16
C SER A 53 5.76 -9.07 -3.37
N GLY A 54 6.40 -10.10 -3.93
CA GLY A 54 7.84 -10.06 -4.24
C GLY A 54 8.19 -9.00 -5.29
N ILE A 55 7.24 -8.70 -6.18
CA ILE A 55 7.30 -7.59 -7.15
C ILE A 55 6.05 -6.74 -6.91
N GLN A 56 6.24 -5.44 -6.63
CA GLN A 56 5.13 -4.50 -6.43
C GLN A 56 5.04 -3.52 -7.59
N HIS A 57 3.91 -3.49 -8.28
CA HIS A 57 3.61 -2.49 -9.29
C HIS A 57 2.76 -1.37 -8.67
N PHE A 58 3.41 -0.29 -8.21
CA PHE A 58 2.66 0.84 -7.66
C PHE A 58 1.85 1.56 -8.74
N GLY A 59 0.60 1.88 -8.42
CA GLY A 59 -0.34 2.64 -9.25
C GLY A 59 -0.06 4.14 -9.30
N ILE A 60 1.22 4.52 -9.26
CA ILE A 60 1.66 5.92 -9.36
C ILE A 60 1.62 6.38 -10.83
N THR A 61 1.36 7.66 -11.03
CA THR A 61 1.41 8.31 -12.35
C THR A 61 2.46 9.43 -12.35
N PRO A 62 2.97 9.85 -13.53
CA PRO A 62 4.09 10.80 -13.62
C PRO A 62 3.86 12.12 -12.86
N ASN A 63 2.65 12.66 -12.86
CA ASN A 63 2.29 13.87 -12.10
C ASN A 63 2.48 13.72 -10.59
N ASN A 64 2.38 12.49 -10.05
CA ASN A 64 2.57 12.27 -8.62
C ASN A 64 3.99 12.55 -8.15
N LEU A 65 4.98 12.49 -9.06
CA LEU A 65 6.38 12.80 -8.74
C LEU A 65 6.59 14.28 -8.39
N THR A 66 5.67 15.15 -8.79
CA THR A 66 5.72 16.60 -8.49
C THR A 66 4.66 17.03 -7.48
N GLU A 67 3.53 16.32 -7.42
CA GLU A 67 2.40 16.67 -6.55
C GLU A 67 2.53 16.10 -5.13
N GLN A 68 3.24 14.98 -4.96
CA GLN A 68 3.39 14.36 -3.65
C GLN A 68 4.56 14.96 -2.86
N PRO A 69 4.42 15.10 -1.54
CA PRO A 69 5.53 15.46 -0.67
C PRO A 69 6.76 14.57 -0.87
N GLU A 70 7.94 15.18 -0.85
CA GLU A 70 9.22 14.49 -1.10
C GLU A 70 9.43 13.29 -0.17
N PHE A 71 9.08 13.42 1.12
CA PHE A 71 9.22 12.34 2.09
C PHE A 71 8.40 11.09 1.75
N ILE A 72 7.27 11.24 1.05
CA ILE A 72 6.44 10.12 0.60
C ILE A 72 7.12 9.41 -0.56
N LEU A 73 7.63 10.17 -1.52
CA LEU A 73 8.35 9.62 -2.67
C LEU A 73 9.62 8.89 -2.20
N ASP A 74 10.34 9.48 -1.25
CA ASP A 74 11.53 8.86 -0.67
C ASP A 74 11.23 7.61 0.14
N PHE A 75 10.10 7.57 0.85
CA PHE A 75 9.60 6.34 1.47
C PHE A 75 9.35 5.26 0.42
N LEU A 76 8.63 5.57 -0.67
CA LEU A 76 8.30 4.61 -1.71
C LEU A 76 9.51 4.10 -2.49
N LYS A 77 10.56 4.91 -2.64
CA LYS A 77 11.84 4.48 -3.23
C LYS A 77 12.57 3.48 -2.32
N LYS A 78 12.36 3.52 -1.01
CA LYS A 78 13.11 2.76 0.00
C LYS A 78 12.35 1.57 0.55
N VAL A 79 11.02 1.58 0.50
CA VAL A 79 10.19 0.51 1.07
C VAL A 79 10.53 -0.82 0.37
N PRO A 80 10.86 -1.88 1.13
CA PRO A 80 11.22 -3.16 0.53
C PRO A 80 9.98 -3.93 0.08
N THR A 81 10.15 -4.86 -0.85
CA THR A 81 9.09 -5.79 -1.29
C THR A 81 9.18 -7.16 -0.62
N VAL A 82 10.33 -7.46 -0.02
CA VAL A 82 10.62 -8.69 0.72
C VAL A 82 10.83 -8.38 2.20
N TRP A 83 10.51 -9.35 3.05
CA TRP A 83 10.46 -9.17 4.49
C TRP A 83 11.06 -10.39 5.18
N ASP A 84 11.90 -10.16 6.18
CA ASP A 84 12.48 -11.22 7.01
C ASP A 84 11.48 -11.75 8.03
N GLU A 85 10.60 -10.87 8.51
CA GLU A 85 9.66 -11.17 9.58
C GLU A 85 8.38 -10.34 9.42
N THR A 86 7.25 -10.95 9.76
CA THR A 86 5.95 -10.27 9.84
C THR A 86 5.34 -10.55 11.21
N ARG A 87 4.92 -9.50 11.92
CA ARG A 87 4.21 -9.58 13.19
C ARG A 87 2.83 -8.96 13.06
N PHE A 88 1.81 -9.73 13.42
CA PHE A 88 0.48 -9.19 13.63
C PHE A 88 0.44 -8.45 14.98
N ILE A 89 0.01 -7.19 14.97
CA ILE A 89 -0.08 -6.36 16.17
C ILE A 89 -1.53 -6.35 16.68
N ASP A 90 -2.47 -5.98 15.81
CA ASP A 90 -3.89 -5.92 16.14
C ASP A 90 -4.74 -5.89 14.85
N GLY A 91 -6.02 -6.21 14.94
CA GLY A 91 -6.91 -6.15 13.80
C GLY A 91 -8.15 -7.01 13.93
N TYR A 92 -9.18 -6.61 13.18
CA TYR A 92 -10.41 -7.39 13.03
C TYR A 92 -10.81 -7.43 11.55
N PRO A 93 -10.97 -8.63 10.95
CA PRO A 93 -11.29 -8.77 9.53
C PRO A 93 -12.48 -7.90 9.10
N GLY A 94 -12.28 -7.09 8.07
CA GLY A 94 -13.32 -6.20 7.55
C GLY A 94 -13.52 -4.90 8.32
N LYS A 95 -12.79 -4.67 9.43
CA LYS A 95 -12.78 -3.41 10.17
C LYS A 95 -11.43 -2.69 10.07
N TYR A 96 -10.35 -3.29 10.55
CA TYR A 96 -9.00 -2.72 10.54
C TYR A 96 -7.91 -3.81 10.61
N CYS A 97 -6.68 -3.45 10.28
CA CYS A 97 -5.52 -4.34 10.33
C CYS A 97 -4.28 -3.52 10.66
N VAL A 98 -3.51 -3.98 11.66
CA VAL A 98 -2.22 -3.44 12.09
C VAL A 98 -1.22 -4.59 12.11
N LEU A 99 -0.21 -4.48 11.26
CA LEU A 99 0.89 -5.42 11.18
C LEU A 99 2.18 -4.63 11.06
N ALA A 100 3.25 -5.23 11.56
CA ALA A 100 4.61 -4.73 11.37
C ALA A 100 5.42 -5.75 10.57
N ARG A 101 6.27 -5.25 9.67
CA ARG A 101 7.19 -6.09 8.89
C ARG A 101 8.61 -5.60 9.04
N ARG A 102 9.54 -6.54 9.09
CA ARG A 102 10.97 -6.26 9.24
C ARG A 102 11.74 -6.58 7.97
N TYR A 103 12.65 -5.69 7.61
CA TYR A 103 13.67 -5.92 6.59
C TYR A 103 15.03 -5.48 7.15
N GLY A 104 15.95 -6.43 7.31
CA GLY A 104 17.18 -6.23 8.08
C GLY A 104 16.86 -5.81 9.52
N ASN A 105 17.33 -4.63 9.90
CA ASN A 105 17.11 -4.06 11.24
C ASN A 105 15.96 -3.02 11.29
N GLN A 106 15.30 -2.75 10.16
CA GLN A 106 14.24 -1.74 10.07
C GLN A 106 12.87 -2.39 10.15
N TRP A 107 12.02 -1.86 11.03
CA TRP A 107 10.60 -2.19 11.11
C TRP A 107 9.76 -1.15 10.37
N TYR A 108 8.71 -1.65 9.73
CA TYR A 108 7.72 -0.91 8.95
C TYR A 108 6.32 -1.29 9.43
#